data_AF-A0A7K9Z2Q2-F1
#
_entry.id   AF-A0A7K9Z2Q2-F1
#
_cell.length_a   1.000
_cell.length_b   1.000
_cell.length_c   1.000
_cell.angle_alpha   90.00
_cell.angle_beta   90.00
_cell.angle_gamma   90.00
#
_symmetry.space_group_name_H-M   'P 1'
#
loop_
_entity.id
_entity.type
_entity.pdbx_description
1 polymer ?
#
loop_
_entity_poly.entity_id
_entity_poly.type
_entity_poly.pdbx_seq_one_letter_code
_entity_poly.pdbx_strand_id
1 'polypeptide(L)'
;MAPKPGRTAADEYRPNRYVSLPAELDPATYDASPEKRRAEAERLAIRARLKRQYLLQLNNPKPPAVIEDPALLRWDFARVHNVYPTFRPTPKTSFLGAVFAIGPILFWMAVFKTER
;
A
#
# COMPACT_ATOMS: atom_id res chain seq x y z
N MET A 1 -21.13 20.18 -35.55
CA MET A 1 -21.01 19.96 -34.10
C MET A 1 -20.70 18.49 -33.91
N ALA A 2 -19.46 18.12 -33.58
CA ALA A 2 -19.08 16.71 -33.44
C ALA A 2 -19.84 16.08 -32.25
N PRO A 3 -20.37 14.85 -32.38
CA PRO A 3 -21.04 14.18 -31.27
C PRO A 3 -20.05 13.97 -30.13
N LYS A 4 -20.47 14.26 -28.89
CA LYS A 4 -19.66 13.97 -27.70
C LYS A 4 -19.37 12.46 -27.66
N PRO A 5 -18.13 12.04 -27.38
CA PRO A 5 -17.84 10.62 -27.22
C PRO A 5 -18.74 10.03 -26.13
N GLY A 6 -19.29 8.84 -26.39
CA GLY A 6 -20.11 8.12 -25.41
C GLY A 6 -19.30 7.78 -24.16
N ARG A 7 -19.99 7.62 -23.02
CA ARG A 7 -19.37 7.18 -21.76
C ARG A 7 -18.66 5.85 -21.96
N THR A 8 -17.43 5.72 -21.46
CA THR A 8 -16.68 4.46 -21.53
C THR A 8 -17.09 3.53 -20.39
N ALA A 9 -16.89 2.22 -20.55
CA ALA A 9 -17.17 1.24 -19.49
C ALA A 9 -16.33 1.50 -18.21
N ALA A 10 -15.15 2.12 -18.36
CA ALA A 10 -14.33 2.57 -17.25
C ALA A 10 -14.97 3.74 -16.47
N ASP A 11 -15.65 4.66 -17.16
CA ASP A 11 -16.38 5.78 -16.53
C ASP A 11 -17.63 5.29 -15.79
N GLU A 12 -18.21 4.18 -16.24
CA GLU A 12 -19.36 3.54 -15.59
C GLU A 12 -18.94 2.70 -14.37
N TYR A 13 -17.76 2.09 -14.43
CA TYR A 13 -17.19 1.38 -13.29
C TYR A 13 -16.81 2.35 -12.17
N ARG A 14 -17.38 2.15 -10.98
CA ARG A 14 -17.13 3.00 -9.80
C ARG A 14 -16.20 2.27 -8.82
N PRO A 15 -14.87 2.44 -8.94
CA PRO A 15 -13.95 1.85 -8.00
C PRO A 15 -14.16 2.44 -6.60
N ASN A 16 -13.92 1.63 -5.57
CA ASN A 16 -13.97 2.05 -4.16
C ASN A 16 -12.65 1.68 -3.49
N ARG A 17 -12.41 2.20 -2.28
CA ARG A 17 -11.25 1.85 -1.44
C ARG A 17 -11.04 0.35 -1.28
N TYR A 18 -12.12 -0.43 -1.30
CA TYR A 18 -12.10 -1.88 -1.13
C TYR A 18 -12.17 -2.66 -2.45
N VAL A 19 -12.46 -1.98 -3.57
CA VAL A 19 -12.64 -2.62 -4.89
C VAL A 19 -11.91 -1.77 -5.93
N SER A 20 -10.74 -2.23 -6.35
CA SER A 20 -9.92 -1.54 -7.35
C SER A 20 -10.52 -1.63 -8.75
N LEU A 21 -10.15 -0.68 -9.62
CA LEU A 21 -10.45 -0.73 -11.04
C LEU A 21 -9.79 -1.98 -11.67
N PRO A 22 -10.54 -2.82 -12.42
CA PRO A 22 -9.97 -3.91 -13.20
C PRO A 22 -8.92 -3.40 -14.18
N ALA A 23 -7.86 -4.18 -14.40
CA ALA A 23 -6.76 -3.78 -15.27
C ALA A 23 -7.22 -3.60 -16.73
N GLU A 24 -8.23 -4.36 -17.15
CA GLU A 24 -8.81 -4.28 -18.49
C GLU A 24 -9.60 -2.99 -18.72
N LEU A 25 -10.13 -2.39 -17.65
CA LEU A 25 -10.86 -1.12 -17.71
C LEU A 25 -9.95 0.09 -17.50
N ASP A 26 -8.73 -0.09 -17.00
CA ASP A 26 -7.78 0.99 -16.81
C ASP A 26 -7.25 1.49 -18.17
N PRO A 27 -7.55 2.75 -18.58
CA PRO A 27 -7.03 3.30 -19.83
C PRO A 27 -5.50 3.33 -19.85
N ALA A 28 -4.86 3.46 -18.68
CA ALA A 28 -3.41 3.45 -18.58
C ALA A 28 -2.82 2.09 -18.98
N THR A 29 -3.54 0.97 -18.88
CA THR A 29 -3.06 -0.36 -19.30
C THR A 29 -2.65 -0.37 -20.77
N TYR A 30 -3.43 0.29 -21.62
CA TYR A 30 -3.21 0.32 -23.07
C TYR A 30 -2.26 1.42 -23.54
N ASP A 31 -1.73 2.25 -22.64
CA ASP A 31 -0.73 3.24 -23.00
C ASP A 31 0.54 2.55 -23.53
N ALA A 32 0.90 2.87 -24.77
CA ALA A 32 2.05 2.34 -25.48
C ALA A 32 3.21 3.35 -25.57
N SER A 33 3.18 4.41 -24.77
CA SER A 33 4.21 5.43 -24.71
C SER A 33 5.62 4.83 -24.49
N PRO A 34 6.66 5.43 -25.10
CA PRO A 34 8.03 4.91 -24.95
C PRO A 34 8.55 5.00 -23.51
N GLU A 35 8.09 5.99 -22.74
CA GLU A 35 8.45 6.15 -21.33
C GLU A 35 7.89 5.02 -20.46
N LYS A 36 6.62 4.67 -20.65
CA LYS A 36 6.00 3.56 -19.91
C LYS A 36 6.68 2.23 -20.22
N ARG A 37 7.02 1.97 -21.49
CA ARG A 37 7.78 0.78 -21.88
C ARG A 37 9.16 0.71 -21.19
N ARG A 38 9.86 1.84 -21.08
CA ARG A 38 11.14 1.92 -20.35
C ARG A 38 10.95 1.60 -18.87
N ALA A 39 9.97 2.22 -18.22
CA ALA A 39 9.66 1.97 -16.82
C ALA A 39 9.26 0.50 -16.56
N GLU A 40 8.50 -0.12 -17.46
CA GLU A 40 8.15 -1.54 -17.39
C GLU A 40 9.38 -2.45 -17.55
N ALA A 41 10.25 -2.14 -18.50
CA ALA A 41 11.50 -2.88 -18.72
C ALA A 41 12.43 -2.79 -17.49
N GLU A 42 12.54 -1.61 -16.88
CA GLU A 42 13.31 -1.40 -15.65
C GLU A 42 12.72 -2.18 -14.47
N ARG A 43 11.39 -2.12 -14.27
CA ARG A 43 10.69 -2.91 -13.24
C ARG A 43 10.89 -4.41 -13.46
N LEU A 44 10.82 -4.88 -14.71
CA LEU A 44 11.05 -6.28 -15.06
C LEU A 44 12.50 -6.69 -14.79
N ALA A 45 13.48 -5.85 -15.12
CA ALA A 45 14.89 -6.10 -14.87
C ALA A 45 15.16 -6.25 -13.35
N ILE A 46 14.59 -5.37 -12.53
CA ILE A 46 14.67 -5.47 -11.06
C ILE A 46 14.03 -6.77 -10.58
N ARG A 47 12.80 -7.08 -11.04
CA ARG A 47 12.09 -8.32 -10.67
C ARG A 47 12.88 -9.57 -11.04
N ALA A 48 13.44 -9.61 -12.24
CA ALA A 48 14.23 -10.74 -12.74
C ALA A 48 15.52 -10.92 -11.92
N ARG A 49 16.20 -9.82 -11.59
CA ARG A 49 17.41 -9.84 -10.74
C ARG A 49 17.10 -10.39 -9.34
N LEU A 50 16.03 -9.90 -8.69
CA LEU A 50 15.63 -10.37 -7.37
C LEU A 50 15.20 -11.85 -7.39
N LYS A 51 14.43 -12.26 -8.39
CA LYS A 51 14.03 -13.67 -8.58
C LYS A 51 15.25 -14.58 -8.76
N ARG A 52 16.23 -14.16 -9.58
CA ARG A 52 17.47 -14.92 -9.77
C ARG A 52 18.24 -15.08 -8.45
N GLN A 53 18.39 -14.01 -7.68
CA GLN A 53 19.07 -14.05 -6.39
C GLN A 53 18.41 -15.07 -5.44
N TYR A 54 17.10 -15.02 -5.31
CA TYR A 54 16.35 -15.96 -4.48
C TYR A 54 16.52 -17.42 -4.96
N LEU A 55 16.38 -17.67 -6.27
CA LEU A 55 16.52 -19.01 -6.83
C LEU A 55 17.93 -19.59 -6.65
N LEU A 56 18.99 -18.77 -6.67
CA LEU A 56 20.35 -19.22 -6.40
C LEU A 56 20.53 -19.68 -4.94
N GLN A 57 19.88 -19.01 -3.99
CA GLN A 57 19.91 -19.40 -2.58
C GLN A 57 19.07 -20.65 -2.32
N LEU A 58 17.89 -20.73 -2.94
CA LEU A 58 16.98 -21.86 -2.81
C LEU A 58 17.54 -23.15 -3.39
N ASN A 59 18.18 -23.07 -4.56
CA ASN A 59 18.73 -24.24 -5.26
C ASN A 59 20.17 -24.59 -4.81
N ASN A 60 20.69 -23.96 -3.76
CA ASN A 60 22.01 -24.30 -3.22
C ASN A 60 21.95 -25.71 -2.59
N PRO A 61 22.88 -26.64 -2.88
CA PRO A 61 22.92 -27.97 -2.26
C PRO A 61 23.04 -27.94 -0.73
N LYS A 62 23.48 -26.83 -0.14
CA LYS A 62 23.50 -26.59 1.30
C LYS A 62 22.76 -25.28 1.60
N PRO A 63 21.41 -25.27 1.56
CA PRO A 63 20.67 -24.05 1.81
C PRO A 63 20.72 -23.66 3.29
N PRO A 64 20.63 -22.36 3.62
CA PRO A 64 20.43 -21.93 5.00
C PRO A 64 19.06 -22.42 5.50
N ALA A 65 18.92 -22.56 6.82
CA ALA A 65 17.66 -22.98 7.45
C ALA A 65 16.50 -22.02 7.12
N VAL A 66 16.79 -20.73 6.98
CA VAL A 66 15.85 -19.69 6.56
C VAL A 66 16.54 -18.81 5.53
N ILE A 67 15.86 -18.56 4.41
CA ILE A 67 16.30 -17.57 3.42
C ILE A 67 15.78 -16.21 3.88
N GLU A 68 16.66 -15.34 4.35
CA GLU A 68 16.29 -14.02 4.81
C GLU A 68 15.82 -13.13 3.65
N ASP A 69 14.60 -12.60 3.76
CA ASP A 69 14.10 -11.58 2.83
C ASP A 69 14.34 -10.18 3.43
N PRO A 70 15.28 -9.38 2.88
CA PRO A 70 15.54 -8.04 3.38
C PRO A 70 14.35 -7.09 3.18
N ALA A 71 13.40 -7.40 2.27
CA ALA A 71 12.17 -6.63 2.15
C ALA A 71 11.25 -6.84 3.37
N LEU A 72 11.12 -8.08 3.86
CA LEU A 72 10.36 -8.38 5.07
C LEU A 72 11.00 -7.74 6.30
N LEU A 73 12.32 -7.84 6.46
CA LEU A 73 13.03 -7.22 7.58
C LEU A 73 12.85 -5.69 7.61
N ARG A 74 12.95 -5.03 6.45
CA ARG A 74 12.71 -3.58 6.36
C ARG A 74 11.26 -3.21 6.64
N TRP A 75 10.30 -4.03 6.19
CA TRP A 75 8.89 -3.81 6.48
C TRP A 75 8.58 -3.95 7.97
N ASP A 76 9.15 -4.95 8.63
CA ASP A 76 9.01 -5.14 10.07
C ASP A 76 9.63 -3.97 10.84
N PHE A 77 10.88 -3.61 10.51
CA PHE A 77 11.55 -2.45 11.09
C PHE A 77 10.74 -1.15 10.93
N ALA A 78 10.16 -0.93 9.74
CA ALA A 78 9.35 0.25 9.48
C ALA A 78 8.10 0.33 10.38
N ARG A 79 7.51 -0.82 10.75
CA ARG A 79 6.30 -0.87 11.60
C ARG A 79 6.61 -0.86 13.10
N VAL A 80 7.74 -1.42 13.52
CA VAL A 80 8.06 -1.57 14.94
C VAL A 80 8.99 -0.46 15.41
N HIS A 81 10.11 -0.27 14.72
CA HIS A 81 11.19 0.58 15.22
C HIS A 81 11.13 2.01 14.67
N ASN A 82 10.61 2.20 13.46
CA ASN A 82 10.65 3.50 12.79
C ASN A 82 9.46 4.43 13.12
N VAL A 83 8.50 4.01 13.95
CA VAL A 83 7.28 4.77 14.23
C VAL A 83 7.57 6.05 15.02
N TYR A 84 8.26 5.94 16.16
CA TYR A 84 8.56 7.09 17.01
C TYR A 84 9.64 8.02 16.45
N PRO A 85 10.75 7.52 15.87
CA PRO A 85 11.78 8.39 15.29
C PRO A 85 11.26 9.31 14.18
N THR A 86 10.25 8.88 13.43
CA THR A 86 9.64 9.67 12.35
C THR A 86 8.37 10.42 12.76
N PHE A 87 7.92 10.25 14.02
CA PHE A 87 6.74 10.93 14.53
C PHE A 87 7.01 12.43 14.73
N ARG A 88 6.07 13.25 14.28
CA ARG A 88 6.09 14.70 14.51
C ARG A 88 4.81 15.13 15.23
N PRO A 89 4.92 15.86 16.36
CA PRO A 89 3.74 16.44 17.00
C PRO A 89 3.23 17.59 16.12
N THR A 90 2.12 17.35 15.42
CA THR A 90 1.43 18.31 14.56
C THR A 90 0.01 18.51 15.07
N PRO A 91 -0.68 19.62 14.75
CA PRO A 91 -2.06 19.80 15.18
C PRO A 91 -2.98 18.62 14.79
N LYS A 92 -2.80 18.05 13.59
CA LYS A 92 -3.55 16.88 13.13
C LYS A 92 -3.26 15.64 14.00
N THR A 93 -1.99 15.33 14.25
CA THR A 93 -1.63 14.13 15.02
C THR A 93 -2.00 14.26 16.50
N SER A 94 -1.83 15.45 17.09
CA SER A 94 -2.26 15.73 18.46
C SER A 94 -3.78 15.65 18.62
N PHE A 95 -4.55 16.22 17.69
CA PHE A 95 -6.01 16.14 17.71
C PHE A 95 -6.49 14.69 17.58
N LEU A 96 -5.96 13.94 16.60
CA LEU A 96 -6.32 12.55 16.40
C LEU A 96 -5.96 11.71 17.64
N GLY A 97 -4.78 11.94 18.23
CA GLY A 97 -4.37 11.31 19.48
C GLY A 97 -5.34 11.59 20.62
N ALA A 98 -5.73 12.85 20.85
CA ALA A 98 -6.67 13.22 21.90
C ALA A 98 -8.05 12.59 21.69
N VAL A 99 -8.58 12.63 20.45
CA VAL A 99 -9.89 12.05 20.12
C VAL A 99 -9.90 10.54 20.36
N PHE A 100 -8.88 9.82 19.91
CA PHE A 100 -8.86 8.35 20.05
C PHE A 100 -8.36 7.84 21.39
N ALA A 101 -7.57 8.62 22.15
CA ALA A 101 -7.11 8.23 23.49
C ALA A 101 -8.11 8.65 24.59
N ILE A 102 -8.58 9.89 24.55
CA ILE A 102 -9.43 10.47 25.61
C ILE A 102 -10.92 10.27 25.29
N GLY A 103 -11.30 10.34 24.01
CA GLY A 103 -12.70 10.24 23.57
C GLY A 103 -13.41 8.98 24.08
N PRO A 104 -12.87 7.76 23.87
CA PRO A 104 -13.47 6.54 24.39
C PRO A 104 -13.61 6.53 25.92
N ILE A 105 -12.65 7.08 26.65
CA ILE A 105 -12.67 7.13 28.12
C ILE A 105 -13.85 8.00 28.59
N LEU A 106 -13.99 9.21 28.03
CA LEU A 106 -15.09 10.10 28.38
C LEU A 106 -16.45 9.53 27.96
N PHE A 107 -16.51 8.91 26.78
CA PHE A 107 -17.70 8.24 26.28
C PHE A 107 -18.19 7.17 27.27
N TRP A 108 -17.32 6.23 27.65
CA TRP A 108 -17.69 5.17 28.59
C TRP A 108 -18.00 5.69 29.99
N MET A 109 -17.27 6.70 30.46
CA MET A 109 -17.59 7.34 31.74
C MET A 109 -19.01 7.93 31.76
N ALA A 110 -19.43 8.57 30.67
CA ALA A 110 -20.78 9.10 30.55
C ALA A 110 -21.83 7.98 30.53
N VAL A 111 -21.62 6.93 29.73
CA VAL A 111 -22.52 5.75 29.64
C VAL A 111 -22.72 5.11 31.02
N PHE A 112 -21.63 4.80 31.72
CA PHE A 112 -21.70 4.19 33.06
C PHE A 112 -22.29 5.12 34.12
N LYS A 113 -22.15 6.44 33.95
CA LYS A 113 -22.76 7.43 34.84
C LYS A 113 -24.27 7.57 34.62
N THR A 114 -24.76 7.33 33.41
CA THR A 114 -26.20 7.38 33.11
C THR A 114 -26.95 6.10 33.45
N GLU A 115 -26.26 4.95 33.47
CA GLU A 115 -26.83 3.67 33.87
C GLU A 115 -26.97 3.53 35.41
N ARG A 116 -26.11 4.25 36.15
CA ARG A 116 -26.01 4.20 37.61
C ARG A 116 -26.87 5.27 38.28
#